data_AF-E1ZVA2-F1
#
_entry.id   AF-E1ZVA2-F1
#
_cell.length_a   1.000
_cell.length_b   1.000
_cell.length_c   1.000
_cell.angle_alpha   90.00
_cell.angle_beta   90.00
_cell.angle_gamma   90.00
#
_symmetry.space_group_name_H-M   'P 1'
#
loop_
_entity.id
_entity.type
_entity.pdbx_description
1 polymer ?
#
loop_
_entity_poly.entity_id
_entity_poly.type
_entity_poly.pdbx_seq_one_letter_code
_entity_poly.pdbx_strand_id
1 'polypeptide(L)' 'KLMELRFQLVTHPSYSPDLAPSDYHLFLNMKKWLVGRRFYSNEEMIAETNAF' A
#
# COMPACT_ATOMS: atom_id res chain seq x y z
N LYS A 1 18.54 13.74 -3.21
CA LYS A 1 17.52 14.33 -4.11
C LYS A 1 17.16 13.27 -5.16
N LEU A 2 15.89 12.92 -5.43
CA LEU A 2 15.50 11.72 -6.24
C LEU A 2 16.31 11.49 -7.54
N MET A 3 16.79 12.56 -8.17
CA MET A 3 17.65 12.51 -9.36
C MET A 3 19.05 11.88 -9.13
N GLU A 4 19.61 11.99 -7.92
CA GLU A 4 20.89 11.34 -7.55
C GLU A 4 20.77 9.82 -7.52
N LEU A 5 19.57 9.32 -7.24
CA LEU A 5 19.24 7.90 -7.21
C LEU A 5 18.86 7.34 -8.60
N ARG A 6 18.91 8.17 -9.65
CA ARG A 6 18.56 7.83 -11.05
C ARG A 6 17.16 7.25 -11.23
N PHE A 7 16.23 7.55 -10.32
CA PHE A 7 14.83 7.17 -10.50
C PHE A 7 14.13 8.10 -11.48
N GLN A 8 13.34 7.52 -12.38
CA GLN A 8 12.44 8.26 -13.23
C GLN A 8 11.18 8.61 -12.42
N LEU A 9 10.86 9.90 -12.33
CA LEU A 9 9.61 10.35 -11.73
C LEU A 9 8.48 10.28 -12.77
N VAL A 10 7.44 9.52 -12.45
CA VAL A 10 6.21 9.47 -13.24
C VAL A 10 5.29 10.59 -12.74
N THR A 11 4.77 11.40 -13.65
CA THR A 11 3.79 12.45 -13.33
C THR A 11 2.50 11.81 -12.85
N HIS A 12 2.06 12.15 -11.64
CA HIS A 12 0.77 11.70 -11.10
C HIS A 12 -0.12 12.92 -10.84
N PRO A 13 -1.34 12.95 -11.40
CA PRO A 13 -2.29 14.02 -11.12
C PRO A 13 -2.71 14.05 -9.65
N SER A 14 -3.10 15.22 -9.16
CA SER A 14 -3.57 15.39 -7.79
C SER A 14 -4.85 14.59 -7.55
N TYR A 15 -5.00 14.00 -6.35
CA TYR A 15 -6.20 13.30 -5.91
C TYR A 15 -6.70 12.20 -6.86
N SER A 16 -5.79 11.45 -7.49
CA SER A 16 -6.14 10.37 -8.43
C SER A 16 -5.78 8.97 -7.89
N PRO A 17 -6.40 8.52 -6.78
CA PRO A 17 -6.14 7.20 -6.21
C PRO A 17 -6.52 6.05 -7.15
N ASP A 18 -7.44 6.29 -8.08
CA ASP A 18 -7.81 5.37 -9.16
C ASP A 18 -6.66 5.14 -10.16
N LEU A 19 -5.70 6.06 -10.26
CA LEU A 19 -4.52 5.93 -11.12
C LEU A 19 -3.31 5.34 -10.41
N ALA A 20 -3.36 5.20 -9.09
CA ALA A 20 -2.26 4.68 -8.29
C ALA A 20 -2.45 3.16 -8.04
N PRO A 21 -1.61 2.28 -8.61
CA PRO A 21 -1.74 0.82 -8.43
C PRO A 21 -1.70 0.37 -6.97
N SER A 22 -1.00 1.13 -6.12
CA SER A 22 -1.02 0.93 -4.66
C SER A 22 -2.43 1.05 -4.09
N ASP A 23 -3.18 2.08 -4.50
CA ASP A 23 -4.47 2.41 -3.91
C ASP A 23 -5.61 1.56 -4.49
N TYR A 24 -5.76 1.52 -5.81
CA TYR A 24 -6.89 0.81 -6.43
C TYR A 24 -6.74 -0.71 -6.43
N HIS A 25 -5.53 -1.25 -6.31
CA HIS A 25 -5.28 -2.69 -6.36
C HIS A 25 -4.74 -3.25 -5.04
N LEU A 26 -3.54 -2.83 -4.63
CA LEU A 26 -2.87 -3.42 -3.46
C LEU A 26 -3.67 -3.18 -2.17
N PHE A 27 -3.88 -1.91 -1.80
CA PHE A 27 -4.59 -1.55 -0.58
C PHE A 27 -6.06 -1.94 -0.62
N LEU A 28 -6.70 -1.89 -1.80
CA LEU A 28 -8.07 -2.39 -1.94
C LEU A 28 -8.18 -3.88 -1.58
N ASN A 29 -7.29 -4.72 -2.10
CA ASN A 29 -7.29 -6.15 -1.81
C ASN A 29 -6.82 -6.46 -0.38
N MET A 30 -5.81 -5.75 0.11
CA MET A 30 -5.34 -5.88 1.49
C MET A 30 -6.44 -5.51 2.48
N LYS A 31 -7.20 -4.44 2.21
CA LYS A 31 -8.35 -4.04 3.05
C LYS A 31 -9.42 -5.13 3.09
N LYS A 32 -9.76 -5.75 1.95
CA LYS A 32 -10.69 -6.90 1.91
C LYS A 32 -10.17 -8.07 2.73
N TRP A 33 -8.87 -8.32 2.67
CA TRP A 33 -8.22 -9.42 3.39
C TRP A 33 -8.16 -9.21 4.91
N LEU A 34 -8.04 -7.96 5.35
CA LEU A 34 -7.98 -7.56 6.75
C LEU A 34 -9.35 -7.30 7.38
N VAL A 35 -10.42 -7.17 6.58
CA VAL A 35 -11.78 -6.90 7.09
C VAL A 35 -12.18 -7.97 8.12
N GLY A 36 -12.64 -7.50 9.28
CA GLY A 36 -13.12 -8.35 10.37
C GLY A 36 -12.02 -8.92 11.28
N ARG A 37 -10.75 -8.75 10.94
CA ARG A 37 -9.63 -9.17 11.79
C ARG A 37 -9.38 -8.13 12.88
N ARG A 38 -9.04 -8.59 14.09
CA ARG A 38 -8.58 -7.76 15.20
C ARG A 38 -7.21 -8.26 15.61
N PHE A 39 -6.26 -7.35 15.71
CA PHE A 39 -4.91 -7.64 16.15
C PHE A 39 -4.74 -7.11 17.57
N TYR A 40 -4.06 -7.88 18.41
CA TYR A 40 -3.79 -7.51 19.81
C TYR A 40 -2.35 -7.02 20.01
N SER A 41 -1.49 -7.19 19.00
CA SER A 41 -0.13 -6.66 19.00
C SER A 41 0.32 -6.24 17.60
N ASN A 42 1.39 -5.44 17.55
CA ASN A 42 1.99 -5.02 16.28
C ASN A 42 2.64 -6.21 15.55
N GLU A 43 3.22 -7.16 16.29
CA GLU A 43 3.84 -8.36 15.72
C GLU A 43 2.83 -9.20 14.96
N GLU A 44 1.61 -9.35 15.51
CA GLU A 44 0.51 -10.05 14.84
C GLU A 44 0.08 -9.33 13.56
N MET A 45 -0.07 -8.00 13.61
CA MET A 45 -0.41 -7.18 12.44
C MET A 45 0.67 -7.24 11.35
N ILE A 46 1.95 -7.24 11.73
CA ILE A 46 3.09 -7.35 10.81
C ILE A 46 3.13 -8.75 10.18
N ALA A 47 2.97 -9.80 10.99
CA ALA A 47 2.97 -11.17 10.51
C ALA A 47 1.84 -11.42 9.50
N GLU A 48 0.64 -10.90 9.78
CA GLU A 48 -0.47 -10.90 8.84
C GLU A 48 -0.07 -10.07 7.60
N THR A 49 0.30 -8.81 7.72
CA THR A 49 0.69 -7.97 6.55
C THR A 49 1.74 -8.62 5.63
N ASN A 50 2.70 -9.37 6.19
CA ASN A 50 3.72 -10.10 5.41
C ASN A 50 3.20 -11.39 4.75
N ALA A 51 2.08 -11.94 5.21
CA ALA A 51 1.44 -13.13 4.67
C ALA A 51 0.42 -12.81 3.54
N PHE A 52 0.12 -11.53 3.32
CA PHE A 52 -0.69 -11.04 2.19
C PHE A 52 0.07 -11.13 0.86
#